data_AF-A0A2W4JCU5-F1
#
_entry.id   AF-A0A2W4JCU5-F1
#
_cell.length_a   1.000
_cell.length_b   1.000
_cell.length_c   1.000
_cell.angle_alpha   90.00
_cell.angle_beta   90.00
_cell.angle_gamma   90.00
#
_symmetry.space_group_name_H-M   'P 1'
#
loop_
_entity.id
_entity.type
_entity.pdbx_description
1 polymer ?
#
loop_
_entity_poly.entity_id
_entity_poly.type
_entity_poly.pdbx_seq_one_letter_code
_entity_poly.pdbx_strand_id
1 'polypeptide(L)'
;MPDSEEVEREARKLTEDFAEQVNNGDKPGALALTCEKTAVQPLVEIIMDRQPRIELGATTATGLGASTEITGSRADNPRASGSIHVMTEDEGATWCVASFFFR
;
A
#
# COMPACT_ATOMS: atom_id res chain seq x y z
N MET A 1 -19.29 4.09 -12.16
CA MET A 1 -17.81 3.98 -12.16
C MET A 1 -17.25 5.32 -11.74
N PRO A 2 -16.44 5.36 -10.68
CA PRO A 2 -15.83 6.60 -10.19
C PRO A 2 -14.95 7.25 -11.27
N ASP A 3 -14.81 8.57 -11.22
CA ASP A 3 -13.92 9.30 -12.13
C ASP A 3 -12.47 8.93 -11.83
N SER A 4 -11.62 8.90 -12.87
CA SER A 4 -10.19 8.60 -12.78
C SER A 4 -9.45 9.50 -11.78
N GLU A 5 -9.81 10.79 -11.68
CA GLU A 5 -9.23 11.71 -10.70
C GLU A 5 -9.63 11.37 -9.25
N GLU A 6 -10.87 10.92 -9.05
CA GLU A 6 -11.35 10.45 -7.74
C GLU A 6 -10.66 9.14 -7.34
N VAL A 7 -10.56 8.20 -8.28
CA VAL A 7 -9.82 6.95 -8.10
C VAL A 7 -8.38 7.22 -7.68
N GLU A 8 -7.68 8.11 -8.38
CA GLU A 8 -6.28 8.44 -8.06
C GLU A 8 -6.15 9.09 -6.68
N ARG A 9 -7.04 10.03 -6.35
CA ARG A 9 -7.01 10.74 -5.06
C ARG A 9 -7.24 9.81 -3.88
N GLU A 10 -8.30 9.01 -3.92
CA GLU A 10 -8.64 8.10 -2.81
C GLU A 10 -7.61 6.98 -2.68
N ALA A 11 -7.15 6.42 -3.81
CA ALA A 11 -6.08 5.45 -3.85
C ALA A 11 -4.77 5.98 -3.25
N ARG A 12 -4.40 7.21 -3.61
CA ARG A 12 -3.18 7.84 -3.11
C ARG A 12 -3.26 8.08 -1.62
N LYS A 13 -4.38 8.61 -1.13
CA LYS A 13 -4.61 8.81 0.32
C LYS A 13 -4.47 7.50 1.09
N LEU A 14 -5.10 6.42 0.63
CA LEU A 14 -4.99 5.12 1.27
C LEU A 14 -3.54 4.59 1.27
N THR A 15 -2.81 4.83 0.17
CA THR A 15 -1.40 4.45 0.07
C THR A 15 -0.54 5.23 1.07
N GLU A 16 -0.80 6.53 1.22
CA GLU A 16 -0.14 7.41 2.20
C GLU A 16 -0.41 6.93 3.63
N ASP A 17 -1.66 6.67 3.97
CA ASP A 17 -2.05 6.13 5.28
C ASP A 17 -1.34 4.78 5.55
N PHE A 18 -1.33 3.86 4.59
CA PHE A 18 -0.66 2.56 4.75
C PHE A 18 0.85 2.71 4.95
N ALA A 19 1.51 3.56 4.16
CA ALA A 19 2.94 3.81 4.29
C ALA A 19 3.28 4.44 5.65
N GLU A 20 2.45 5.34 6.17
CA GLU A 20 2.61 5.91 7.50
C GLU A 20 2.54 4.83 8.59
N GLN A 21 1.53 3.94 8.54
CA GLN A 21 1.42 2.85 9.53
C GLN A 21 2.65 1.95 9.52
N VAL A 22 3.15 1.57 8.32
CA VAL A 22 4.36 0.76 8.19
C VAL A 22 5.58 1.50 8.75
N ASN A 23 5.77 2.76 8.38
CA ASN A 23 6.90 3.58 8.83
C ASN A 23 6.91 3.82 10.35
N ASN A 24 5.73 3.90 10.96
CA ASN A 24 5.56 4.08 12.40
C ASN A 24 5.70 2.76 13.19
N GLY A 25 5.84 1.62 12.52
CA GLY A 25 5.87 0.33 13.20
C GLY A 25 4.48 -0.16 13.65
N ASP A 26 3.39 0.48 13.21
CA ASP A 26 2.01 0.09 13.55
C ASP A 26 1.49 -1.03 12.64
N LYS A 27 1.88 -2.26 12.98
CA LYS A 27 1.44 -3.47 12.26
C LYS A 27 -0.09 -3.63 12.29
N PRO A 28 -0.79 -3.51 13.44
CA PRO A 28 -2.25 -3.54 13.47
C PRO A 28 -2.90 -2.49 12.57
N GLY A 29 -2.37 -1.25 12.55
CA GLY A 29 -2.83 -0.17 11.69
C GLY A 29 -2.66 -0.52 10.21
N ALA A 30 -1.50 -0.99 9.80
CA ALA A 30 -1.25 -1.40 8.41
C ALA A 30 -2.18 -2.54 7.96
N LEU A 31 -2.41 -3.54 8.81
CA LEU A 31 -3.34 -4.65 8.54
C LEU A 31 -4.81 -4.23 8.49
N ALA A 32 -5.19 -3.13 9.15
CA ALA A 32 -6.55 -2.62 9.11
C ALA A 32 -6.93 -2.04 7.73
N LEU A 33 -5.92 -1.66 6.93
CA LEU A 33 -6.09 -1.03 5.62
C LEU A 33 -6.10 -2.03 4.44
N THR A 34 -5.89 -3.33 4.69
CA THR A 34 -5.81 -4.37 3.64
C THR A 34 -7.17 -5.03 3.37
N CYS A 35 -7.45 -5.40 2.10
CA CYS A 35 -8.73 -6.01 1.68
C CYS A 35 -8.93 -7.38 2.34
N GLU A 36 -7.94 -8.27 2.16
CA GLU A 36 -7.90 -9.57 2.79
C GLU A 36 -6.72 -9.64 3.76
N LYS A 37 -7.02 -9.50 5.05
CA LYS A 37 -6.01 -9.56 6.11
C LYS A 37 -5.15 -10.82 6.00
N THR A 38 -5.73 -11.98 5.70
CA THR A 38 -5.02 -13.26 5.66
C THR A 38 -4.00 -13.39 4.52
N ALA A 39 -4.26 -12.79 3.36
CA ALA A 39 -3.36 -12.90 2.20
C ALA A 39 -2.20 -11.91 2.29
N VAL A 40 -2.47 -10.70 2.79
CA VAL A 40 -1.48 -9.62 2.87
C VAL A 40 -0.70 -9.63 4.19
N GLN A 41 -1.23 -10.27 5.24
CA GLN A 41 -0.61 -10.33 6.56
C GLN A 41 0.83 -10.88 6.57
N PRO A 42 1.15 -12.02 5.94
CA PRO A 42 2.52 -12.53 5.95
C PRO A 42 3.52 -11.55 5.35
N LEU A 43 3.09 -10.79 4.34
CA LEU A 43 3.93 -9.76 3.71
C LEU A 43 4.17 -8.61 4.68
N VAL A 44 3.11 -8.04 5.26
CA VAL A 44 3.23 -6.97 6.29
C VAL A 44 4.15 -7.43 7.42
N GLU A 45 4.01 -8.66 7.90
CA GLU A 45 4.89 -9.22 8.92
C GLU A 45 6.38 -9.19 8.53
N ILE A 46 6.71 -9.76 7.37
CA ILE A 46 8.09 -9.80 6.85
C ILE A 46 8.67 -8.39 6.67
N ILE A 47 7.83 -7.43 6.28
CA ILE A 47 8.22 -6.05 6.05
C ILE A 47 8.51 -5.39 7.39
N MET A 48 7.59 -5.47 8.35
CA MET A 48 7.75 -4.84 9.66
C MET A 48 8.98 -5.36 10.40
N ASP A 49 9.28 -6.65 10.27
CA ASP A 49 10.49 -7.26 10.85
C ASP A 49 11.80 -6.67 10.28
N ARG A 50 11.75 -6.10 9.07
CA ARG A 50 12.91 -5.49 8.40
C ARG A 50 13.02 -3.97 8.59
N GLN A 51 12.14 -3.37 9.39
CA GLN A 51 12.06 -1.94 9.68
C GLN A 51 12.22 -1.00 8.47
N PRO A 52 11.36 -1.13 7.45
CA PRO A 52 11.49 -0.33 6.26
C PRO A 52 10.96 1.07 6.45
N ARG A 53 11.63 2.00 5.80
CA ARG A 53 11.11 3.33 5.54
C ARG A 53 10.57 3.35 4.11
N ILE A 54 9.26 3.33 3.95
CA ILE A 54 8.57 3.51 2.67
C ILE A 54 8.60 4.99 2.29
N GLU A 55 9.04 5.25 1.06
CA GLU A 55 8.90 6.50 0.34
C GLU A 55 8.02 6.24 -0.89
N LEU A 56 7.04 7.12 -1.12
CA LEU A 56 6.08 6.98 -2.21
C LEU A 56 6.60 7.65 -3.48
N GLY A 57 6.44 6.94 -4.59
CA GLY A 57 6.72 7.39 -5.95
C GLY A 57 5.44 7.75 -6.70
N ALA A 58 5.43 7.44 -8.00
CA ALA A 58 4.30 7.75 -8.87
C ALA A 58 3.11 6.82 -8.56
N THR A 59 1.90 7.39 -8.54
CA THR A 59 0.65 6.65 -8.50
C THR A 59 0.05 6.62 -9.91
N THR A 60 -0.43 5.46 -10.33
CA THR A 60 -1.11 5.25 -11.62
C THR A 60 -2.47 4.62 -11.36
N ALA A 61 -3.55 5.32 -11.72
CA ALA A 61 -4.90 4.77 -11.65
C ALA A 61 -5.12 3.68 -12.71
N THR A 62 -5.80 2.59 -12.33
CA THR A 62 -6.08 1.43 -13.16
C THR A 62 -7.49 0.92 -12.91
N GLY A 63 -8.47 1.39 -13.69
CA GLY A 63 -9.86 0.96 -13.55
C GLY A 63 -10.43 1.26 -12.16
N LEU A 64 -10.69 0.22 -11.36
CA LEU A 64 -11.22 0.31 -9.99
C LEU A 64 -10.12 0.36 -8.92
N GLY A 65 -8.94 0.88 -9.24
CA GLY A 65 -7.81 0.88 -8.30
C GLY A 65 -6.67 1.75 -8.75
N ALA A 66 -5.56 1.70 -8.02
CA ALA A 66 -4.31 2.30 -8.44
C ALA A 66 -3.10 1.48 -7.99
N SER A 67 -1.99 1.70 -8.66
CA SER A 67 -0.68 1.20 -8.28
C SER A 67 0.21 2.39 -7.93
N THR A 68 0.81 2.38 -6.74
CA THR A 68 1.80 3.38 -6.34
C THR A 68 3.16 2.71 -6.25
N GLU A 69 4.15 3.26 -6.96
CA GLU A 69 5.54 2.85 -6.80
C GLU A 69 6.05 3.22 -5.42
N ILE A 70 6.87 2.36 -4.83
CA ILE A 70 7.49 2.64 -3.54
C ILE A 70 8.98 2.35 -3.60
N THR A 71 9.75 3.14 -2.87
CA THR A 71 11.11 2.80 -2.48
C THR A 71 11.14 2.56 -0.98
N GLY A 72 11.98 1.65 -0.53
CA GLY A 72 12.18 1.47 0.89
C GLY A 72 13.53 0.90 1.29
N SER A 73 13.89 1.10 2.53
CA SER A 73 15.07 0.49 3.14
C SER A 73 14.71 -0.87 3.73
N ARG A 74 15.52 -1.90 3.55
CA ARG A 74 15.48 -3.14 4.34
C ARG A 74 16.82 -3.26 5.06
N ALA A 75 16.85 -3.96 6.19
CA ALA A 75 18.10 -4.23 6.91
C ALA A 75 19.22 -4.81 6.00
N ASP A 76 18.86 -5.56 4.96
CA ASP A 76 19.76 -6.16 3.97
C ASP A 76 19.87 -5.40 2.64
N ASN A 77 18.96 -4.46 2.34
CA ASN A 77 18.98 -3.66 1.12
C ASN A 77 18.40 -2.26 1.37
N PRO A 78 19.25 -1.21 1.49
CA PRO A 78 18.79 0.15 1.80
C PRO A 78 18.01 0.83 0.66
N ARG A 79 17.89 0.20 -0.52
CA ARG A 79 17.16 0.71 -1.69
C ARG A 79 16.37 -0.40 -2.38
N ALA A 80 15.46 -1.04 -1.64
CA ALA A 80 14.46 -1.91 -2.23
C ALA A 80 13.41 -1.06 -2.97
N SER A 81 12.91 -1.56 -4.09
CA SER A 81 11.86 -0.89 -4.88
C SER A 81 10.65 -1.80 -4.96
N GLY A 82 9.44 -1.27 -5.00
CA GLY A 82 8.23 -2.06 -4.91
C GLY A 82 7.00 -1.34 -5.44
N SER A 83 5.83 -1.92 -5.17
CA SER A 83 4.57 -1.21 -5.37
C SER A 83 3.52 -1.61 -4.34
N ILE A 84 2.59 -0.68 -4.14
CA ILE A 84 1.36 -0.86 -3.37
C ILE A 84 0.22 -0.81 -4.36
N HIS A 85 -0.61 -1.85 -4.36
CA HIS A 85 -1.83 -1.89 -5.16
C HIS A 85 -3.02 -1.72 -4.24
N VAL A 86 -3.84 -0.72 -4.55
CA VAL A 86 -5.10 -0.44 -3.88
C VAL A 86 -6.24 -0.63 -4.85
N MET A 87 -7.36 -1.12 -4.36
CA MET A 87 -8.56 -1.30 -5.14
C MET A 87 -9.80 -0.89 -4.35
N THR A 88 -10.88 -0.67 -5.06
CA THR A 88 -12.22 -0.57 -4.50
C THR A 88 -13.08 -1.75 -4.95
N GLU A 89 -13.76 -2.38 -3.99
CA GLU A 89 -14.68 -3.50 -4.25
C GLU A 89 -16.08 -3.03 -4.63
N ASP A 90 -16.50 -1.87 -4.10
CA ASP A 90 -17.89 -1.37 -4.16
C ASP A 90 -17.99 0.03 -4.79
N GLU A 91 -17.80 0.14 -6.10
CA GLU A 91 -17.94 1.41 -6.87
C GLU A 91 -17.20 2.64 -6.29
N GLY A 92 -16.14 2.46 -5.49
CA GLY A 92 -15.42 3.56 -4.83
C GLY A 92 -15.77 3.80 -3.36
N ALA A 93 -16.72 3.05 -2.78
CA ALA A 93 -17.18 3.25 -1.40
C ALA A 93 -16.18 2.73 -0.35
N THR A 94 -15.54 1.59 -0.64
CA THR A 94 -14.56 0.97 0.26
C THR A 94 -13.25 0.79 -0.50
N TRP A 95 -12.17 1.35 0.04
CA TRP A 95 -10.82 1.23 -0.52
C TRP A 95 -9.95 0.42 0.42
N CYS A 96 -9.11 -0.44 -0.16
CA CYS A 96 -8.22 -1.27 0.62
C CYS A 96 -6.96 -1.65 -0.19
N VAL A 97 -5.88 -1.96 0.54
CA VAL A 97 -4.64 -2.47 -0.03
C VAL A 97 -4.85 -3.93 -0.41
N ALA A 98 -4.82 -4.20 -1.71
CA ALA A 98 -5.01 -5.52 -2.29
C ALA A 98 -3.72 -6.33 -2.30
N SER A 99 -2.60 -5.67 -2.62
CA SER A 99 -1.30 -6.30 -2.62
C SER A 99 -0.18 -5.30 -2.34
N PHE A 100 0.91 -5.84 -1.82
CA PHE A 100 2.09 -5.09 -1.45
C PHE A 100 3.32 -5.96 -1.75
N PHE A 101 4.34 -5.42 -2.41
CA PHE A 101 5.61 -6.14 -2.54
C PHE A 101 6.82 -5.21 -2.69
N PHE A 102 7.97 -5.68 -2.22
CA PHE A 102 9.30 -5.15 -2.55
C PHE A 102 10.05 -6.15 -3.42
N ARG A 103 10.79 -5.64 -4.40
CA ARG A 103 11.80 -6.34 -5.21
C ARG A 103 13.19 -6.08 -4.65
#